data_AF-A0A7J4IUL6-F1
#
_entry.id   AF-A0A7J4IUL6-F1
#
_cell.length_a   1.000
_cell.length_b   1.000
_cell.length_c   1.000
_cell.angle_alpha   90.00
_cell.angle_beta   90.00
_cell.angle_gamma   90.00
#
_symmetry.space_group_name_H-M   'P 1'
#
loop_
_entity.id
_entity.type
_entity.pdbx_description
1 polymer ?
#
loop_
_entity_poly.entity_id
_entity_poly.type
_entity_poly.pdbx_seq_one_letter_code
_entity_poly.pdbx_strand_id
1 'polypeptide(L)'
;MKADKELSELIEYTVELMDSIMDDTTVPRNIRKATEDARNKITGDSAQLNVNISNAIYLMEDISNDINMPAHTRTEIWTIISELESIREKYKG
;
A
#
# COMPACT_ATOMS: atom_id res chain seq x y z
N MET A 1 4.04 -12.46 19.99
CA MET A 1 2.74 -13.16 20.02
C MET A 1 1.50 -12.27 19.90
N LYS A 2 1.46 -11.02 20.41
CA LYS A 2 0.35 -10.06 20.14
C LYS A 2 0.71 -9.00 19.08
N ALA A 3 1.89 -8.40 19.19
CA ALA A 3 2.39 -7.41 18.22
C ALA A 3 2.52 -7.96 16.80
N ASP A 4 3.05 -9.18 16.66
CA ASP A 4 3.18 -9.86 15.36
C ASP A 4 1.81 -10.11 14.69
N LYS A 5 0.78 -10.40 15.49
CA LYS A 5 -0.59 -10.62 15.01
C LYS A 5 -1.21 -9.31 14.52
N GLU A 6 -1.10 -8.24 15.29
CA GLU A 6 -1.60 -6.91 14.90
C GLU A 6 -0.91 -6.38 13.63
N LEU A 7 0.39 -6.61 13.49
CA LEU A 7 1.14 -6.24 12.27
C LEU A 7 0.64 -7.02 11.06
N SER A 8 0.42 -8.34 11.21
CA SER A 8 -0.10 -9.18 10.13
C SER A 8 -1.50 -8.74 9.70
N GLU A 9 -2.39 -8.46 10.64
CA GLU A 9 -3.76 -7.97 10.35
C GLU A 9 -3.73 -6.63 9.60
N LEU A 10 -2.81 -5.74 9.97
CA LEU A 10 -2.64 -4.45 9.30
C LEU A 10 -2.12 -4.60 7.86
N ILE A 11 -1.15 -5.50 7.65
CA ILE A 11 -0.64 -5.82 6.31
C ILE A 11 -1.75 -6.43 5.46
N GLU A 12 -2.51 -7.39 6.00
CA GLU A 12 -3.63 -8.03 5.31
C GLU A 12 -4.68 -7.00 4.88
N TYR A 13 -5.13 -6.15 5.81
CA TYR A 13 -6.05 -5.06 5.51
C TYR A 13 -5.53 -4.12 4.42
N THR A 14 -4.25 -3.74 4.48
CA THR A 14 -3.62 -2.87 3.47
C THR A 14 -3.59 -3.54 2.10
N VAL A 15 -3.31 -4.85 2.06
CA VAL A 15 -3.30 -5.66 0.84
C VAL A 15 -4.70 -5.76 0.23
N GLU A 16 -5.74 -5.93 1.05
CA GLU A 16 -7.14 -5.95 0.57
C GLU A 16 -7.55 -4.63 -0.09
N LEU A 17 -7.15 -3.48 0.49
CA LEU A 17 -7.37 -2.16 -0.12
C LEU A 17 -6.65 -2.02 -1.48
N MET A 18 -5.42 -2.50 -1.56
CA MET A 18 -4.64 -2.51 -2.81
C MET A 18 -5.28 -3.41 -3.88
N ASP A 19 -5.76 -4.60 -3.48
CA ASP A 19 -6.44 -5.55 -4.36
C ASP A 19 -7.75 -4.96 -4.92
N SER A 20 -8.52 -4.23 -4.10
CA SER A 20 -9.71 -3.49 -4.56
C SER A 20 -9.41 -2.51 -5.71
N ILE A 21 -8.34 -1.72 -5.59
CA ILE A 21 -7.91 -0.79 -6.66
C ILE A 21 -7.46 -1.57 -7.90
N MET A 22 -6.76 -2.69 -7.72
CA MET A 22 -6.29 -3.53 -8.83
C MET A 22 -7.43 -4.23 -9.59
N ASP A 23 -8.53 -4.54 -8.91
CA ASP A 23 -9.70 -5.16 -9.53
C ASP A 23 -10.68 -4.13 -10.15
N ASP A 24 -10.58 -2.85 -9.76
CA ASP A 24 -11.40 -1.79 -10.34
C ASP A 24 -10.98 -1.45 -11.79
N THR A 25 -11.77 -1.95 -12.74
CA THR A 25 -11.58 -1.70 -14.18
C THR A 25 -11.77 -0.24 -14.59
N THR A 26 -12.39 0.59 -13.74
CA THR A 26 -12.56 2.04 -13.99
C THR A 26 -11.29 2.84 -13.66
N VAL A 27 -10.35 2.25 -12.92
CA VAL A 27 -9.07 2.87 -12.57
C VAL A 27 -8.10 2.81 -13.76
N PRO A 28 -7.36 3.88 -14.08
CA PRO A 28 -6.28 3.84 -15.07
C PRO A 28 -5.22 2.73 -14.83
N ARG A 29 -4.74 2.11 -15.91
CA ARG A 29 -3.79 0.97 -15.84
C ARG A 29 -2.49 1.30 -15.10
N ASN A 30 -1.98 2.52 -15.24
CA ASN A 30 -0.76 2.96 -14.56
C ASN A 30 -0.95 3.03 -13.04
N ILE A 31 -2.12 3.46 -12.57
CA ILE A 31 -2.45 3.51 -11.14
C ILE A 31 -2.52 2.10 -10.58
N ARG A 32 -3.28 1.20 -11.23
CA ARG A 32 -3.33 -0.21 -10.84
C ARG A 32 -1.94 -0.86 -10.82
N LYS A 33 -1.08 -0.52 -11.77
CA LYS A 33 0.28 -1.06 -11.84
C LYS A 33 1.16 -0.57 -10.69
N ALA A 34 1.08 0.73 -10.36
CA ALA A 34 1.80 1.29 -9.20
C ALA A 34 1.32 0.65 -7.89
N THR A 35 0.00 0.44 -7.76
CA THR A 35 -0.58 -0.27 -6.60
C THR A 35 -0.09 -1.72 -6.50
N GLU A 36 -0.06 -2.46 -7.61
CA GLU A 36 0.50 -3.82 -7.65
C GLU A 36 1.98 -3.85 -7.23
N ASP A 37 2.77 -2.90 -7.74
CA ASP A 37 4.18 -2.82 -7.41
C ASP A 37 4.40 -2.50 -5.92
N ALA A 38 3.59 -1.60 -5.33
CA ALA A 38 3.60 -1.32 -3.90
C ALA A 38 3.18 -2.53 -3.05
N ARG A 39 2.13 -3.25 -3.46
CA ARG A 39 1.65 -4.48 -2.81
C ARG A 39 2.73 -5.55 -2.77
N ASN A 40 3.44 -5.75 -3.88
CA ASN A 40 4.52 -6.73 -3.98
C ASN A 40 5.71 -6.40 -3.07
N LYS A 41 5.92 -5.12 -2.73
CA LYS A 41 6.95 -4.73 -1.76
C LYS A 41 6.61 -5.18 -0.34
N ILE A 42 5.37 -5.01 0.08
CA ILE A 42 4.96 -5.32 1.46
C ILE A 42 4.62 -6.80 1.69
N THR A 43 4.31 -7.54 0.63
CA THR A 43 4.07 -9.00 0.67
C THR A 43 5.29 -9.84 0.28
N GLY A 44 6.37 -9.20 -0.15
CA GLY A 44 7.61 -9.84 -0.58
C GLY A 44 8.52 -10.27 0.58
N ASP A 45 9.83 -10.30 0.32
CA ASP A 45 10.83 -10.74 1.30
C ASP A 45 10.80 -9.90 2.59
N SER A 46 10.54 -10.58 3.71
CA SER A 46 10.44 -9.97 5.04
C SER A 46 11.77 -9.47 5.58
N ALA A 47 12.92 -9.91 5.03
CA ALA A 47 14.24 -9.49 5.46
C ALA A 47 14.52 -8.00 5.22
N GLN A 48 13.78 -7.36 4.31
CA GLN A 48 13.92 -5.95 3.96
C GLN A 48 12.62 -5.16 4.13
N LEU A 49 11.71 -5.64 4.97
CA LEU A 49 10.35 -5.10 5.07
C LEU A 49 10.32 -3.58 5.35
N ASN A 50 11.19 -3.05 6.22
CA ASN A 50 11.25 -1.61 6.51
C ASN A 50 11.60 -0.76 5.27
N VAL A 51 12.59 -1.20 4.48
CA VAL A 51 12.98 -0.52 3.23
C VAL A 51 11.88 -0.69 2.19
N ASN A 52 11.26 -1.87 2.12
CA ASN A 52 10.17 -2.16 1.21
C ASN A 52 8.92 -1.32 1.48
N ILE A 53 8.54 -1.12 2.75
CA ILE A 53 7.42 -0.25 3.12
C ILE A 53 7.71 1.19 2.72
N SER A 54 8.93 1.68 2.96
CA SER A 54 9.32 3.04 2.57
C SER A 54 9.24 3.25 1.05
N ASN A 55 9.65 2.24 0.28
CA ASN A 55 9.50 2.25 -1.18
C ASN A 55 8.03 2.20 -1.62
N ALA A 56 7.19 1.41 -0.93
CA ALA A 56 5.75 1.34 -1.21
C ALA A 56 5.07 2.70 -0.97
N ILE A 57 5.38 3.39 0.13
CA ILE A 57 4.88 4.73 0.42
C ILE A 57 5.25 5.69 -0.71
N TYR A 58 6.53 5.72 -1.12
CA TYR A 58 6.98 6.59 -2.20
C TYR A 58 6.23 6.34 -3.52
N LEU A 59 6.00 5.07 -3.90
CA LEU A 59 5.23 4.73 -5.09
C LEU A 59 3.79 5.24 -5.01
N MET A 60 3.14 5.08 -3.84
CA MET A 60 1.77 5.52 -3.61
C MET A 60 1.64 7.05 -3.56
N GLU A 61 2.62 7.74 -2.97
CA GLU A 61 2.70 9.22 -2.98
C GLU A 61 2.91 9.76 -4.38
N ASP A 62 3.84 9.18 -5.16
CA ASP A 62 4.09 9.61 -6.54
C ASP A 62 2.84 9.46 -7.40
N ILE A 63 2.21 8.27 -7.39
CA ILE A 63 1.01 8.04 -8.19
C ILE A 63 -0.16 8.92 -7.71
N SER A 64 -0.24 9.29 -6.42
CA SER A 64 -1.29 10.19 -5.91
C SER A 64 -1.35 11.54 -6.63
N ASN A 65 -0.24 11.95 -7.26
CA ASN A 65 -0.14 13.19 -8.05
C ASN A 65 -0.60 13.04 -9.51
N ASP A 66 -1.03 11.85 -9.94
CA ASP A 66 -1.50 11.62 -11.31
C ASP A 66 -2.75 12.47 -11.61
N ILE A 67 -2.73 13.15 -12.76
CA ILE A 67 -3.80 14.03 -13.22
C ILE A 67 -5.07 13.27 -13.62
N ASN A 68 -4.95 12.00 -14.01
CA ASN A 68 -6.05 11.11 -14.40
C ASN A 68 -6.59 10.28 -13.23
N MET A 69 -6.11 10.50 -12.01
CA MET A 69 -6.53 9.82 -10.79
C MET A 69 -8.03 10.08 -10.48
N PRO A 70 -8.88 9.04 -10.44
CA PRO A 70 -10.26 9.18 -10.00
C PRO A 70 -10.36 9.66 -8.54
N ALA A 71 -11.43 10.40 -8.20
CA ALA A 71 -11.59 10.97 -6.87
C ALA A 71 -11.75 9.91 -5.76
N HIS A 72 -12.46 8.80 -6.05
CA HIS A 72 -12.60 7.69 -5.11
C HIS A 72 -11.25 7.02 -4.88
N THR A 73 -10.53 6.68 -5.95
CA THR A 73 -9.20 6.07 -5.90
C THR A 73 -8.19 6.93 -5.16
N ARG A 74 -8.23 8.26 -5.34
CA ARG A 74 -7.38 9.18 -4.57
C ARG A 74 -7.56 9.02 -3.07
N THR A 75 -8.81 8.87 -2.62
CA THR A 75 -9.13 8.67 -1.20
C THR A 75 -8.59 7.34 -0.71
N GLU A 76 -8.78 6.26 -1.48
CA GLU A 76 -8.25 4.93 -1.16
C GLU A 76 -6.72 4.94 -1.08
N ILE A 77 -6.03 5.66 -1.97
CA ILE A 77 -4.57 5.82 -1.93
C ILE A 77 -4.11 6.52 -0.64
N TRP A 78 -4.77 7.59 -0.20
CA TRP A 78 -4.44 8.25 1.06
C TRP A 78 -4.63 7.34 2.28
N THR A 79 -5.67 6.51 2.27
CA THR A 79 -5.85 5.46 3.27
C THR A 79 -4.69 4.48 3.24
N ILE A 80 -4.34 3.94 2.06
CA ILE A 80 -3.21 3.00 1.91
C ILE A 80 -1.90 3.60 2.41
N ILE A 81 -1.59 4.86 2.09
CA ILE A 81 -0.39 5.54 2.60
C ILE A 81 -0.39 5.57 4.13
N SER A 82 -1.51 5.93 4.75
CA SER A 82 -1.65 6.00 6.21
C SER A 82 -1.46 4.63 6.88
N GLU A 83 -1.97 3.56 6.25
CA GLU A 83 -1.77 2.19 6.73
C GLU A 83 -0.31 1.75 6.58
N LEU A 84 0.33 2.03 5.44
CA LEU A 84 1.75 1.75 5.21
C LEU A 84 2.65 2.46 6.24
N GLU A 85 2.34 3.71 6.58
CA GLU A 85 3.05 4.42 7.66
C GLU A 85 2.86 3.75 9.01
N SER A 86 1.64 3.29 9.31
CA SER A 86 1.32 2.56 10.53
C SER A 86 2.07 1.21 10.61
N ILE A 87 2.17 0.48 9.49
CA ILE A 87 2.99 -0.75 9.38
C ILE A 87 4.46 -0.43 9.64
N ARG A 88 4.99 0.64 9.04
CA ARG A 88 6.39 1.07 9.22
C ARG A 88 6.72 1.35 10.68
N GLU A 89 5.83 2.06 11.39
CA GLU A 89 6.05 2.41 12.80
C GLU A 89 5.94 1.17 13.71
N LYS A 90 5.00 0.26 13.45
CA LYS A 90 4.89 -1.00 14.21
C LYS A 90 6.04 -1.97 13.94
N TYR A 91 6.64 -1.97 12.76
CA TYR A 91 7.79 -2.84 12.44
C TYR A 91 9.12 -2.34 13.02
N LYS A 92 9.23 -1.03 13.32
CA LYS A 92 10.41 -0.45 14.00
C LYS A 92 10.44 -0.72 15.51
N GLY A 93 9.29 -1.05 16.12
CA GLY A 93 9.14 -1.31 17.56
C GLY A 93 9.20 -2.79 17.90
#